data_AF-A0A925V233-F1
#
_entry.id   AF-A0A925V233-F1
#
_cell.length_a   1.000
_cell.length_b   1.000
_cell.length_c   1.000
_cell.angle_alpha   90.00
_cell.angle_beta   90.00
_cell.angle_gamma   90.00
#
_symmetry.space_group_name_H-M   'P 1'
#
loop_
_entity.id
_entity.type
_entity.pdbx_description
1 polymer ?
#
loop_
_entity_poly.entity_id
_entity_poly.type
_entity_poly.pdbx_seq_one_letter_code
_entity_poly.pdbx_strand_id
1 'polypeptide(L)'
;ADGNGEFAGLFSKNEIAFQHDFRPGLYRIKIRAFEEHAGDQNAKMMLRINRAEVQQFDVSARRNEPAVYEAPFKTDGGRQRVAVGFENDFYVAANPPGNRDRNLWIDSIEIHGPLGGTFSVPESHRKIIPGEPPPGKSRDYARRVLTNFATRAYRRPTSTEEIERLLHIYDLAIKFNEPFERGIQLGVQAILVSPNFLFRAEIDPKTNPTAARNLNGYELATRLSYFLWSSMPDDRLFALAADGSLSKPGVMQQEVRRMLKDPKSKALADNFASQWLTLRKLSIINPDPKQFPKFTNELKSAMVEETKSFFNAVVSGDRSVLDFIDGKFTYINGPLAQHYGIPNVVGPEFRKVSLVGTERGGILTQASVLTVTSNPTRTSPTKRGRWVLEQILGTPPPPPPPGVDVLADEGKTVDGKTLREKMIAHRAKPECASCHSKMDPLGFGLENFDPIGGWRTTESELKVDASGELPDGTKFTGPTQLRALLMKDKDQFVKSLSEKLLTYALGRGVDFADKCHVDTIAQQTAKSGYKFSALVNAVVNSDPFKKRRTK
;
A
#
# COMPACT_ATOMS: atom_id res chain seq x y z
N ALA A 1 -14.01 2.97 -25.52
CA ALA A 1 -13.35 4.26 -25.32
C ALA A 1 -11.87 3.97 -25.21
N ASP A 2 -11.11 4.25 -26.27
CA ASP A 2 -9.66 4.04 -26.24
C ASP A 2 -9.04 5.14 -25.38
N GLY A 3 -8.44 4.72 -24.27
CA GLY A 3 -8.01 5.54 -23.15
C GLY A 3 -6.77 6.39 -23.41
N ASN A 4 -6.69 7.11 -24.53
CA ASN A 4 -5.56 7.96 -24.89
C ASN A 4 -5.87 9.47 -24.85
N GLY A 5 -6.91 9.89 -24.13
CA GLY A 5 -7.02 11.29 -23.69
C GLY A 5 -7.20 12.35 -24.79
N GLU A 6 -7.60 11.98 -26.01
CA GLU A 6 -7.85 12.99 -27.05
C GLU A 6 -9.32 13.11 -27.47
N PHE A 7 -10.13 12.05 -27.62
CA PHE A 7 -11.58 12.19 -27.86
C PHE A 7 -12.32 10.89 -27.52
N ALA A 8 -13.60 10.97 -27.15
CA ALA A 8 -14.50 9.81 -27.11
C ALA A 8 -15.33 9.75 -28.40
N GLY A 9 -15.04 8.78 -29.27
CA GLY A 9 -15.81 8.52 -30.49
C GLY A 9 -16.99 7.57 -30.25
N LEU A 10 -18.17 7.95 -30.75
CA LEU A 10 -19.39 7.16 -30.78
C LEU A 10 -19.73 6.86 -32.24
N PHE A 11 -19.48 5.61 -32.65
CA PHE A 11 -19.60 5.13 -34.04
C PHE A 11 -20.92 4.42 -34.36
N SER A 12 -21.82 4.37 -33.39
CA SER A 12 -23.16 3.82 -33.50
C SER A 12 -23.99 4.34 -32.33
N LYS A 13 -25.27 4.00 -32.31
CA LYS A 13 -26.17 4.41 -31.22
C LYS A 13 -25.69 3.91 -29.85
N ASN A 14 -25.02 4.79 -29.12
CA ASN A 14 -24.42 4.51 -27.82
C ASN A 14 -24.20 5.82 -27.03
N GLU A 15 -23.78 5.71 -25.78
CA GLU A 15 -23.50 6.86 -24.93
C GLU A 15 -22.27 6.66 -24.05
N ILE A 16 -21.59 7.77 -23.74
CA ILE A 16 -20.60 7.81 -22.65
C ILE A 16 -21.27 8.31 -21.39
N ALA A 17 -20.89 7.77 -20.23
CA ALA A 17 -21.47 8.17 -18.96
C ALA A 17 -20.52 8.06 -17.77
N PHE A 18 -20.76 8.88 -16.76
CA PHE A 18 -20.06 8.86 -15.48
C PHE A 18 -21.00 9.21 -14.32
N GLN A 19 -20.59 8.91 -13.10
CA GLN A 19 -21.32 9.28 -11.88
C GLN A 19 -20.77 10.59 -11.33
N HIS A 20 -21.64 11.52 -10.98
CA HIS A 20 -21.27 12.79 -10.34
C HIS A 20 -22.14 13.04 -9.11
N ASP A 21 -21.52 13.47 -8.02
CA ASP A 21 -22.22 13.85 -6.80
C ASP A 21 -22.60 15.34 -6.88
N PHE A 22 -23.84 15.60 -7.32
CA PHE A 22 -24.36 16.95 -7.38
C PHE A 22 -24.74 17.46 -5.99
N ARG A 23 -24.64 18.77 -5.80
CA ARG A 23 -25.27 19.48 -4.68
C ARG A 23 -26.60 20.06 -5.16
N PRO A 24 -27.54 20.38 -4.26
CA PRO A 24 -28.73 21.12 -4.65
C PRO A 24 -28.35 22.44 -5.35
N GLY A 25 -28.94 22.72 -6.51
CA GLY A 25 -28.73 23.97 -7.22
C GLY A 25 -28.88 23.87 -8.74
N LEU A 26 -28.63 25.00 -9.40
CA LEU A 26 -28.62 25.11 -10.86
C LEU A 26 -27.19 24.93 -11.38
N TYR A 27 -27.00 24.11 -12.40
CA TYR A 27 -25.73 23.85 -13.06
C TYR A 27 -25.81 24.23 -14.52
N ARG A 28 -24.65 24.42 -15.13
CA ARG A 28 -24.47 24.49 -16.58
C ARG A 28 -23.52 23.38 -17.00
N ILE A 29 -24.01 22.49 -17.84
CA ILE A 29 -23.24 21.39 -18.40
C ILE A 29 -22.80 21.82 -19.79
N LYS A 30 -21.49 21.84 -20.03
CA LYS A 30 -20.87 22.20 -21.31
C LYS A 30 -20.26 20.96 -21.93
N ILE A 31 -20.52 20.72 -23.21
CA ILE A 31 -20.02 19.57 -23.96
C ILE A 31 -19.30 20.11 -25.18
N ARG A 32 -17.98 19.89 -25.28
CA ARG A 32 -17.23 20.21 -26.50
C ARG A 32 -17.28 19.00 -27.43
N ALA A 33 -17.84 19.15 -28.62
CA ALA A 33 -18.09 18.04 -29.54
C ALA A 33 -18.03 18.46 -31.02
N PHE A 34 -17.89 17.47 -31.90
CA PHE A 34 -18.02 17.60 -33.35
C PHE A 34 -18.56 16.30 -33.96
N GLU A 35 -18.97 16.35 -35.24
CA GLU A 35 -19.36 15.16 -35.98
C GLU A 35 -18.43 14.82 -37.16
N GLU A 36 -18.45 13.54 -37.54
CA GLU A 36 -18.13 13.11 -38.90
C GLU A 36 -19.44 12.97 -39.65
N HIS A 37 -19.65 13.83 -40.64
CA HIS A 37 -20.93 13.98 -41.30
C HIS A 37 -21.16 12.87 -42.33
N ALA A 38 -22.36 12.29 -42.31
CA ALA A 38 -22.85 11.43 -43.38
C ALA A 38 -24.39 11.48 -43.45
N GLY A 39 -24.92 11.22 -44.64
CA GLY A 39 -26.37 11.27 -44.92
C GLY A 39 -26.88 12.71 -45.04
N ASP A 40 -28.15 12.91 -44.70
CA ASP A 40 -28.91 14.15 -44.87
C ASP A 40 -29.11 14.94 -43.56
N GLN A 41 -28.59 14.43 -42.45
CA GLN A 41 -28.71 15.01 -41.12
C GLN A 41 -27.34 15.10 -40.45
N ASN A 42 -27.20 16.06 -39.54
CA ASN A 42 -26.08 16.07 -38.60
C ASN A 42 -26.31 15.06 -37.46
N ALA A 43 -25.26 14.76 -36.70
CA ALA A 43 -25.30 13.93 -35.52
C ALA A 43 -26.17 14.58 -34.43
N LYS A 44 -27.06 13.78 -33.87
CA LYS A 44 -27.94 14.15 -32.76
C LYS A 44 -27.30 13.67 -31.46
N MET A 45 -26.87 14.63 -30.67
CA MET A 45 -26.27 14.40 -29.35
C MET A 45 -27.32 14.61 -28.26
N MET A 46 -27.53 13.64 -27.39
CA MET A 46 -28.47 13.72 -26.27
C MET A 46 -27.74 13.79 -24.93
N LEU A 47 -27.93 14.87 -24.18
CA LEU A 47 -27.55 14.93 -22.77
C LEU A 47 -28.64 14.29 -21.91
N ARG A 48 -28.27 13.30 -21.10
CA ARG A 48 -29.14 12.65 -20.12
C ARG A 48 -28.57 12.78 -18.72
N ILE A 49 -29.46 12.97 -17.75
CA ILE A 49 -29.14 12.82 -16.34
C ILE A 49 -29.98 11.68 -15.77
N ASN A 50 -29.31 10.69 -15.20
CA ASN A 50 -29.81 9.36 -14.90
C ASN A 50 -30.32 8.65 -16.16
N ARG A 51 -31.62 8.79 -16.42
CA ARG A 51 -32.32 8.29 -17.61
C ARG A 51 -33.21 9.37 -18.24
N ALA A 52 -33.29 10.55 -17.64
CA ALA A 52 -34.10 11.65 -18.14
C ALA A 52 -33.33 12.42 -19.22
N GLU A 53 -33.98 12.67 -20.34
CA GLU A 53 -33.45 13.50 -21.41
C GLU A 53 -33.50 14.96 -20.98
N VAL A 54 -32.33 15.61 -20.97
CA VAL A 54 -32.19 17.01 -20.58
C VAL A 54 -32.26 17.90 -21.81
N GLN A 55 -31.47 17.60 -22.82
CA GLN A 55 -31.39 18.40 -24.04
C GLN A 55 -30.81 17.57 -25.19
N GLN A 56 -31.44 17.63 -26.36
CA GLN A 56 -30.86 17.18 -27.62
C GLN A 56 -30.19 18.36 -28.34
N PHE A 57 -29.04 18.09 -28.95
CA PHE A 57 -28.29 19.03 -29.76
C PHE A 57 -28.10 18.48 -31.17
N ASP A 58 -28.19 19.37 -32.15
CA ASP A 58 -27.80 19.11 -33.53
C ASP A 58 -26.34 19.53 -33.70
N VAL A 59 -25.46 18.56 -33.95
CA VAL A 59 -24.00 18.76 -33.93
C VAL A 59 -23.50 19.06 -35.34
N SER A 60 -23.59 20.32 -35.76
CA SER A 60 -23.06 20.78 -37.04
C SER A 60 -21.55 21.08 -37.03
N ALA A 61 -20.88 20.99 -35.87
CA ALA A 61 -19.45 21.23 -35.75
C ALA A 61 -18.63 20.12 -36.42
N ARG A 62 -17.42 20.44 -36.91
CA ARG A 62 -16.55 19.52 -37.65
C ARG A 62 -15.22 19.35 -36.91
N ARG A 63 -14.46 18.30 -37.26
CA ARG A 63 -13.19 17.93 -36.58
C ARG A 63 -12.20 19.09 -36.36
N ASN A 64 -12.05 19.97 -37.36
CA ASN A 64 -11.09 21.08 -37.29
C ASN A 64 -11.61 22.29 -36.50
N GLU A 65 -12.91 22.33 -36.20
CA GLU A 65 -13.55 23.41 -35.46
C GLU A 65 -14.64 22.85 -34.51
N PRO A 66 -14.26 22.15 -33.42
CA PRO A 66 -15.22 21.65 -32.44
C PRO A 66 -15.93 22.78 -31.70
N ALA A 67 -17.22 22.64 -31.47
CA ALA A 67 -18.05 23.64 -30.79
C ALA A 67 -18.43 23.19 -29.37
N VAL A 68 -18.81 24.16 -28.53
CA VAL A 68 -19.33 23.92 -27.18
C VAL A 68 -20.86 24.00 -27.20
N TYR A 69 -21.51 22.94 -26.75
CA TYR A 69 -22.94 22.81 -26.57
C TYR A 69 -23.26 22.88 -25.08
N GLU A 70 -24.21 23.73 -24.67
CA GLU A 70 -24.48 23.99 -23.25
C GLU A 70 -25.95 23.74 -22.91
N ALA A 71 -26.20 23.11 -21.75
CA ALA A 71 -27.54 22.96 -21.18
C ALA A 71 -27.57 23.32 -19.69
N PRO A 72 -28.60 24.05 -19.23
CA PRO A 72 -28.85 24.22 -17.80
C PRO A 72 -29.41 22.92 -17.19
N PHE A 73 -29.04 22.63 -15.95
CA PHE A 73 -29.55 21.47 -15.21
C PHE A 73 -29.78 21.84 -13.75
N LYS A 74 -31.02 21.77 -13.26
CA LYS A 74 -31.35 21.98 -11.85
C LYS A 74 -31.55 20.64 -11.15
N THR A 75 -30.99 20.51 -9.96
CA THR A 75 -31.04 19.27 -9.19
C THR A 75 -31.16 19.56 -7.70
N ASP A 76 -31.76 18.64 -6.95
CA ASP A 76 -31.78 18.65 -5.48
C ASP A 76 -30.52 17.97 -4.89
N GLY A 77 -29.57 17.60 -5.75
CA GLY A 77 -28.29 16.98 -5.39
C GLY A 77 -28.33 15.45 -5.37
N GLY A 78 -27.27 14.86 -4.81
CA GLY A 78 -27.05 13.43 -4.75
C GLY A 78 -26.24 12.88 -5.94
N ARG A 79 -25.94 11.58 -5.85
CA ARG A 79 -25.18 10.86 -6.89
C ARG A 79 -26.06 10.61 -8.10
N GLN A 80 -25.73 11.25 -9.22
CA GLN A 80 -26.50 11.16 -10.46
C GLN A 80 -25.58 10.80 -11.63
N ARG A 81 -26.11 9.99 -12.56
CA ARG A 81 -25.39 9.57 -13.76
C ARG A 81 -25.51 10.64 -14.83
N VAL A 82 -24.41 11.18 -15.31
CA VAL A 82 -24.38 12.11 -16.45
C VAL A 82 -24.02 11.30 -17.69
N ALA A 83 -24.80 11.40 -18.77
CA ALA A 83 -24.56 10.68 -20.00
C ALA A 83 -24.75 11.56 -21.24
N VAL A 84 -23.92 11.33 -22.26
CA VAL A 84 -24.01 11.98 -23.57
C VAL A 84 -24.08 10.89 -24.63
N GLY A 85 -25.19 10.83 -25.35
CA GLY A 85 -25.50 9.78 -26.34
C GLY A 85 -25.55 10.28 -27.78
N PHE A 86 -25.25 9.39 -28.72
CA PHE A 86 -25.43 9.58 -30.16
C PHE A 86 -26.69 8.85 -30.62
N GLU A 87 -27.66 9.57 -31.20
CA GLU A 87 -29.03 9.05 -31.37
C GLU A 87 -29.41 8.60 -32.78
N ASN A 88 -28.80 9.19 -33.81
CA ASN A 88 -29.16 8.98 -35.21
C ASN A 88 -27.98 8.41 -36.01
N ASP A 89 -27.61 7.18 -35.63
CA ASP A 89 -26.65 6.37 -36.37
C ASP A 89 -27.02 6.28 -37.87
N PHE A 90 -26.01 6.32 -38.73
CA PHE A 90 -26.17 6.23 -40.18
C PHE A 90 -24.93 5.56 -40.78
N TYR A 91 -25.12 4.39 -41.38
CA TYR A 91 -24.07 3.66 -42.08
C TYR A 91 -24.55 3.08 -43.41
N VAL A 92 -23.87 3.43 -44.51
CA VAL A 92 -24.12 2.89 -45.85
C VAL A 92 -22.79 2.57 -46.53
N ALA A 93 -22.42 1.28 -46.55
CA ALA A 93 -21.14 0.80 -47.08
C ALA A 93 -20.87 1.21 -48.55
N ALA A 94 -21.94 1.34 -49.35
CA ALA A 94 -21.85 1.71 -50.77
C ALA A 94 -21.51 3.19 -51.00
N ASN A 95 -21.71 4.07 -50.01
CA ASN A 95 -21.41 5.49 -50.15
C ASN A 95 -19.89 5.74 -50.30
N PRO A 96 -19.44 6.87 -50.88
CA PRO A 96 -18.02 7.20 -50.93
C PRO A 96 -17.45 7.46 -49.53
N PRO A 97 -16.14 7.23 -49.30
CA PRO A 97 -15.47 7.61 -48.06
C PRO A 97 -15.75 9.07 -47.70
N GLY A 98 -16.13 9.34 -46.45
CA GLY A 98 -16.57 10.67 -45.99
C GLY A 98 -18.08 10.91 -46.06
N ASN A 99 -18.86 10.01 -46.65
CA ASN A 99 -20.33 10.00 -46.54
C ASN A 99 -20.88 8.59 -46.21
N ARG A 100 -20.01 7.70 -45.73
CA ARG A 100 -20.36 6.32 -45.38
C ARG A 100 -20.99 6.18 -44.01
N ASP A 101 -20.51 6.96 -43.06
CA ASP A 101 -20.70 6.69 -41.65
C ASP A 101 -20.80 8.00 -40.89
N ARG A 102 -21.84 8.16 -40.08
CA ARG A 102 -22.06 9.34 -39.24
C ARG A 102 -21.58 9.03 -37.84
N ASN A 103 -20.63 9.80 -37.34
CA ASN A 103 -20.06 9.57 -36.01
C ASN A 103 -20.11 10.84 -35.16
N LEU A 104 -20.30 10.67 -33.85
CA LEU A 104 -20.22 11.76 -32.87
C LEU A 104 -18.92 11.65 -32.08
N TRP A 105 -18.20 12.76 -31.94
CA TRP A 105 -16.97 12.85 -31.17
C TRP A 105 -17.12 13.85 -30.04
N ILE A 106 -16.80 13.42 -28.82
CA ILE A 106 -16.87 14.24 -27.61
C ILE A 106 -15.45 14.46 -27.09
N ASP A 107 -15.06 15.72 -26.97
CA ASP A 107 -13.75 16.13 -26.45
C ASP A 107 -13.78 16.26 -24.93
N SER A 108 -14.71 17.06 -24.40
CA SER A 108 -14.84 17.29 -22.97
C SER A 108 -16.29 17.46 -22.54
N ILE A 109 -16.54 17.11 -21.27
CA ILE A 109 -17.79 17.41 -20.55
C ILE A 109 -17.40 18.16 -19.29
N GLU A 110 -17.86 19.40 -19.16
CA GLU A 110 -17.61 20.26 -17.99
C GLU A 110 -18.92 20.54 -17.25
N ILE A 111 -18.90 20.42 -15.92
CA ILE A 111 -20.05 20.72 -15.05
C ILE A 111 -19.72 21.96 -14.23
N HIS A 112 -20.45 23.06 -14.49
CA HIS A 112 -20.25 24.34 -13.84
C HIS A 112 -21.41 24.61 -12.88
N GLY A 113 -21.15 24.63 -11.57
CA GLY A 113 -22.16 25.00 -10.58
C GLY A 113 -21.91 24.42 -9.19
N PRO A 114 -22.85 24.64 -8.24
CA PRO A 114 -24.13 25.33 -8.46
C PRO A 114 -23.94 26.84 -8.74
N LEU A 115 -24.58 27.36 -9.77
CA LEU A 115 -24.58 28.76 -10.18
C LEU A 115 -25.36 29.59 -9.15
N GLY A 116 -24.75 30.68 -8.68
CA GLY A 116 -25.39 31.63 -7.75
C GLY A 116 -25.63 31.10 -6.32
N GLY A 117 -25.16 29.89 -5.99
CA GLY A 117 -25.28 29.33 -4.65
C GLY A 117 -24.09 29.68 -3.75
N THR A 118 -24.33 29.91 -2.45
CA THR A 118 -23.26 29.96 -1.45
C THR A 118 -22.74 28.56 -1.19
N PHE A 119 -21.50 28.30 -1.57
CA PHE A 119 -20.83 27.03 -1.34
C PHE A 119 -20.04 27.06 -0.03
N SER A 120 -20.25 26.05 0.83
CA SER A 120 -19.33 25.82 1.94
C SER A 120 -18.02 25.25 1.40
N VAL A 121 -16.95 26.02 1.54
CA VAL A 121 -15.58 25.61 1.22
C VAL A 121 -15.23 24.30 1.96
N PRO A 122 -14.71 23.25 1.28
CA PRO A 122 -14.44 21.98 1.93
C PRO A 122 -13.32 22.15 2.95
N GLU A 123 -13.29 21.28 3.96
CA GLU A 123 -12.26 21.34 5.00
C GLU A 123 -10.83 21.26 4.42
N SER A 124 -10.62 20.48 3.35
CA SER A 124 -9.35 20.40 2.65
C SER A 124 -8.90 21.74 2.06
N HIS A 125 -9.83 22.51 1.48
CA HIS A 125 -9.53 23.85 1.00
C HIS A 125 -9.25 24.79 2.17
N ARG A 126 -10.07 24.80 3.23
CA ARG A 126 -9.83 25.65 4.42
C ARG A 126 -8.49 25.37 5.11
N LYS A 127 -7.99 24.13 5.03
CA LYS A 127 -6.66 23.75 5.53
C LYS A 127 -5.51 24.33 4.71
N ILE A 128 -5.73 24.64 3.43
CA ILE A 128 -4.72 25.21 2.52
C ILE A 128 -4.88 26.74 2.46
N ILE A 129 -6.10 27.21 2.24
CA ILE A 129 -6.50 28.62 2.14
C ILE A 129 -7.49 28.90 3.29
N PRO A 130 -7.01 29.36 4.47
CA PRO A 130 -7.84 29.49 5.68
C PRO A 130 -8.81 30.69 5.69
N GLY A 131 -9.02 31.35 4.56
CA GLY A 131 -9.86 32.53 4.42
C GLY A 131 -9.54 33.33 3.16
N GLU A 132 -10.26 34.42 2.94
CA GLU A 132 -10.06 35.30 1.78
C GLU A 132 -8.78 36.15 1.91
N PRO A 133 -8.12 36.49 0.78
CA PRO A 133 -7.00 37.42 0.79
C PRO A 133 -7.45 38.81 1.28
N PRO A 134 -6.71 39.46 2.19
CA PRO A 134 -7.01 40.84 2.57
C PRO A 134 -6.91 41.80 1.37
N PRO A 135 -7.77 42.83 1.28
CA PRO A 135 -7.73 43.79 0.18
C PRO A 135 -6.34 44.40 -0.01
N GLY A 136 -5.85 44.40 -1.25
CA GLY A 136 -4.53 44.93 -1.61
C GLY A 136 -3.33 44.09 -1.14
N LYS A 137 -3.54 42.96 -0.45
CA LYS A 137 -2.46 42.10 0.10
C LYS A 137 -2.53 40.65 -0.42
N SER A 138 -3.15 40.42 -1.58
CA SER A 138 -3.33 39.08 -2.14
C SER A 138 -2.01 38.33 -2.33
N ARG A 139 -0.96 39.00 -2.82
CA ARG A 139 0.36 38.37 -3.01
C ARG A 139 1.04 37.99 -1.69
N ASP A 140 0.95 38.82 -0.67
CA ASP A 140 1.49 38.50 0.67
C ASP A 140 0.71 37.36 1.33
N TYR A 141 -0.60 37.31 1.11
CA TYR A 141 -1.41 36.20 1.56
C TYR A 141 -1.06 34.90 0.83
N ALA A 142 -0.86 34.95 -0.49
CA ALA A 142 -0.36 33.83 -1.28
C ALA A 142 1.00 33.35 -0.78
N ARG A 143 1.91 34.27 -0.43
CA ARG A 143 3.22 33.93 0.17
C ARG A 143 3.04 33.09 1.42
N ARG A 144 2.17 33.52 2.35
CA ARG A 144 1.91 32.78 3.59
C ARG A 144 1.32 31.40 3.33
N VAL A 145 0.31 31.31 2.45
CA VAL A 145 -0.33 30.04 2.06
C VAL A 145 0.69 29.07 1.48
N LEU A 146 1.47 29.51 0.48
CA LEU A 146 2.46 28.68 -0.19
C LEU A 146 3.62 28.30 0.74
N THR A 147 4.06 29.21 1.62
CA THR A 147 5.09 28.92 2.63
C THR A 147 4.65 27.82 3.59
N ASN A 148 3.42 27.93 4.12
CA ASN A 148 2.87 26.95 5.05
C ASN A 148 2.73 25.57 4.39
N PHE A 149 2.23 25.54 3.15
CA PHE A 149 2.08 24.29 2.41
C PHE A 149 3.44 23.67 2.05
N ALA A 150 4.36 24.47 1.49
CA ALA A 150 5.67 24.02 1.06
C ALA A 150 6.54 23.55 2.24
N THR A 151 6.49 24.23 3.39
CA THR A 151 7.23 23.81 4.60
C THR A 151 6.85 22.41 5.05
N ARG A 152 5.54 22.09 5.03
CA ARG A 152 5.03 20.76 5.36
C ARG A 152 5.35 19.74 4.27
N ALA A 153 5.17 20.11 3.00
CA ALA A 153 5.43 19.26 1.86
C ALA A 153 6.91 18.86 1.73
N TYR A 154 7.84 19.79 1.98
CA TYR A 154 9.28 19.58 1.93
C TYR A 154 9.87 19.11 3.25
N ARG A 155 9.05 19.04 4.31
CA ARG A 155 9.41 18.63 5.67
C ARG A 155 10.56 19.44 6.29
N ARG A 156 10.69 20.71 5.91
CA ARG A 156 11.64 21.68 6.45
C ARG A 156 11.20 23.10 6.12
N PRO A 157 11.73 24.13 6.80
CA PRO A 157 11.56 25.51 6.38
C PRO A 157 12.00 25.70 4.94
N THR A 158 11.17 26.41 4.18
CA THR A 158 11.44 26.80 2.80
C THR A 158 12.32 28.05 2.77
N SER A 159 13.24 28.13 1.81
CA SER A 159 14.04 29.34 1.62
C SER A 159 13.23 30.45 0.94
N THR A 160 13.68 31.69 1.05
CA THR A 160 13.06 32.83 0.38
C THR A 160 13.00 32.62 -1.13
N GLU A 161 14.07 32.09 -1.73
CA GLU A 161 14.18 31.82 -3.17
C GLU A 161 13.21 30.73 -3.62
N GLU A 162 13.00 29.69 -2.80
CA GLU A 162 12.01 28.66 -3.08
C GLU A 162 10.60 29.25 -3.15
N ILE A 163 10.27 30.15 -2.23
CA ILE A 163 8.95 30.79 -2.20
C ILE A 163 8.78 31.82 -3.31
N GLU A 164 9.81 32.61 -3.66
CA GLU A 164 9.73 33.52 -4.81
C GLU A 164 9.46 32.78 -6.13
N ARG A 165 10.08 31.61 -6.34
CA ARG A 165 9.80 30.80 -7.54
C ARG A 165 8.34 30.36 -7.61
N LEU A 166 7.74 30.00 -6.48
CA LEU A 166 6.33 29.62 -6.42
C LEU A 166 5.41 30.83 -6.61
N LEU A 167 5.79 31.98 -6.04
CA LEU A 167 5.04 33.23 -6.23
C LEU A 167 5.10 33.72 -7.67
N HIS A 168 6.19 33.49 -8.39
CA HIS A 168 6.24 33.79 -9.83
C HIS A 168 5.16 33.04 -10.63
N ILE A 169 4.91 31.77 -10.30
CA ILE A 169 3.82 30.98 -10.92
C ILE A 169 2.46 31.58 -10.59
N TYR A 170 2.25 31.96 -9.33
CA TYR A 170 1.04 32.67 -8.90
C TYR A 170 0.87 34.01 -9.66
N ASP A 171 1.94 34.81 -9.76
CA ASP A 171 1.94 36.12 -10.42
C ASP A 171 1.60 35.99 -11.91
N LEU A 172 2.07 34.93 -12.58
CA LEU A 172 1.69 34.62 -13.96
C LEU A 172 0.19 34.32 -14.08
N ALA A 173 -0.39 33.52 -13.18
CA ALA A 173 -1.82 33.24 -13.20
C ALA A 173 -2.65 34.53 -13.08
N ILE A 174 -2.29 35.40 -12.13
CA ILE A 174 -2.97 36.70 -11.95
C ILE A 174 -2.80 37.58 -13.19
N LYS A 175 -1.63 37.58 -13.83
CA LYS A 175 -1.39 38.32 -15.09
C LYS A 175 -2.31 37.86 -16.22
N PHE A 176 -2.73 36.59 -16.23
CA PHE A 176 -3.68 36.03 -17.19
C PHE A 176 -5.15 36.11 -16.71
N ASN A 177 -5.46 36.97 -15.73
CA ASN A 177 -6.79 37.16 -15.15
C ASN A 177 -7.41 35.88 -14.54
N GLU A 178 -6.58 34.94 -14.09
CA GLU A 178 -7.06 33.77 -13.36
C GLU A 178 -7.47 34.15 -11.90
N PRO A 179 -8.43 33.43 -11.30
CA PRO A 179 -8.79 33.62 -9.89
C PRO A 179 -7.62 33.37 -8.92
N PHE A 180 -7.69 33.98 -7.73
CA PHE A 180 -6.68 33.81 -6.68
C PHE A 180 -6.41 32.32 -6.37
N GLU A 181 -7.48 31.54 -6.22
CA GLU A 181 -7.44 30.11 -5.93
C GLU A 181 -6.71 29.34 -7.02
N ARG A 182 -6.85 29.75 -8.28
CA ARG A 182 -6.15 29.14 -9.41
C ARG A 182 -4.65 29.41 -9.34
N GLY A 183 -4.24 30.63 -8.98
CA GLY A 183 -2.83 30.94 -8.72
C GLY A 183 -2.24 30.08 -7.59
N ILE A 184 -2.97 29.92 -6.47
CA ILE A 184 -2.55 29.02 -5.38
C ILE A 184 -2.49 27.57 -5.84
N GLN A 185 -3.48 27.11 -6.61
CA GLN A 185 -3.54 25.74 -7.13
C GLN A 185 -2.29 25.42 -7.97
N LEU A 186 -1.88 26.32 -8.87
CA LEU A 186 -0.68 26.14 -9.68
C LEU A 186 0.59 26.13 -8.82
N GLY A 187 0.69 27.00 -7.81
CA GLY A 187 1.78 26.97 -6.85
C GLY A 187 1.85 25.66 -6.05
N VAL A 188 0.69 25.14 -5.60
CA VAL A 188 0.59 23.84 -4.93
C VAL A 188 0.98 22.69 -5.87
N GLN A 189 0.55 22.72 -7.13
CA GLN A 189 0.97 21.73 -8.13
C GLN A 189 2.48 21.73 -8.30
N ALA A 190 3.10 22.91 -8.41
CA ALA A 190 4.56 23.05 -8.49
C ALA A 190 5.28 22.46 -7.27
N ILE A 191 4.71 22.62 -6.07
CA ILE A 191 5.23 21.98 -4.85
C ILE A 191 5.15 20.45 -4.95
N LEU A 192 4.02 19.90 -5.40
CA LEU A 192 3.76 18.46 -5.45
C LEU A 192 4.54 17.72 -6.54
N VAL A 193 5.05 18.43 -7.56
CA VAL A 193 5.96 17.86 -8.57
C VAL A 193 7.43 18.17 -8.31
N SER A 194 7.73 18.90 -7.23
CA SER A 194 9.11 19.26 -6.87
C SER A 194 9.89 18.03 -6.38
N PRO A 195 11.19 17.92 -6.73
CA PRO A 195 12.09 16.93 -6.13
C PRO A 195 12.12 16.98 -4.59
N ASN A 196 11.95 18.16 -3.99
CA ASN A 196 11.88 18.32 -2.53
C ASN A 196 10.66 17.64 -1.89
N PHE A 197 9.58 17.45 -2.66
CA PHE A 197 8.40 16.69 -2.23
C PHE A 197 8.53 15.20 -2.57
N LEU A 198 8.90 14.90 -3.82
CA LEU A 198 8.97 13.53 -4.35
C LEU A 198 10.04 12.69 -3.65
N PHE A 199 11.15 13.31 -3.24
CA PHE A 199 12.24 12.65 -2.54
C PHE A 199 12.35 13.16 -1.10
N ARG A 200 12.88 12.31 -0.22
CA ARG A 200 13.32 12.69 1.14
C ARG A 200 14.83 12.91 1.10
N ALA A 201 15.23 13.99 0.43
CA ALA A 201 16.63 14.26 0.16
C ALA A 201 17.33 14.79 1.43
N GLU A 202 18.41 14.11 1.81
CA GLU A 202 19.36 14.55 2.84
C GLU A 202 20.56 15.14 2.12
N ILE A 203 20.51 16.46 1.86
CA ILE A 203 21.50 17.13 1.03
C ILE A 203 22.82 17.24 1.81
N ASP A 204 23.89 16.68 1.26
CA ASP A 204 25.20 16.75 1.87
C ASP A 204 25.82 18.15 1.73
N PRO A 205 26.58 18.60 2.74
CA PRO A 205 27.44 19.77 2.60
C PRO A 205 28.38 19.59 1.41
N LYS A 206 28.64 20.70 0.68
CA LYS A 206 29.61 20.69 -0.43
C LYS A 206 31.04 20.36 0.04
N THR A 207 31.33 20.59 1.32
CA THR A 207 32.64 20.35 1.95
C THR A 207 32.72 18.92 2.49
N ASN A 208 33.77 18.18 2.10
CA ASN A 208 34.05 16.81 2.53
C ASN A 208 32.88 15.83 2.31
N PRO A 209 32.45 15.66 1.04
CA PRO A 209 31.23 14.94 0.70
C PRO A 209 31.26 13.47 1.14
N THR A 210 32.43 12.86 1.36
CA THR A 210 32.64 11.46 1.76
C THR A 210 32.56 11.22 3.27
N ALA A 211 32.56 12.26 4.09
CA ALA A 211 32.55 12.12 5.54
C ALA A 211 31.16 11.74 6.08
N ALA A 212 31.15 10.87 7.10
CA ALA A 212 29.94 10.61 7.86
C ALA A 212 29.50 11.89 8.58
N ARG A 213 28.29 12.37 8.33
CA ARG A 213 27.72 13.53 9.02
C ARG A 213 26.53 13.15 9.87
N ASN A 214 26.30 13.91 10.94
CA ASN A 214 25.05 13.85 11.67
C ASN A 214 23.92 14.44 10.82
N LEU A 215 22.74 13.84 10.92
CA LEU A 215 21.53 14.43 10.38
C LEU A 215 21.09 15.62 11.22
N ASN A 216 20.54 16.64 10.56
CA ASN A 216 19.93 17.76 11.27
C ASN A 216 18.56 17.39 11.84
N GLY A 217 17.98 18.29 12.66
CA GLY A 217 16.69 18.04 13.32
C GLY A 217 15.55 17.71 12.35
N TYR A 218 15.47 18.38 11.20
CA TYR A 218 14.41 18.14 10.21
C TYR A 218 14.58 16.82 9.47
N GLU A 219 15.83 16.45 9.17
CA GLU A 219 16.16 15.14 8.60
C GLU A 219 15.81 14.00 9.57
N LEU A 220 16.16 14.15 10.86
CA LEU A 220 15.80 13.19 11.91
C LEU A 220 14.28 13.08 12.11
N ALA A 221 13.58 14.22 12.19
CA ALA A 221 12.13 14.25 12.28
C ALA A 221 11.48 13.52 11.10
N THR A 222 11.96 13.79 9.88
CA THR A 222 11.45 13.16 8.66
C THR A 222 11.74 11.66 8.64
N ARG A 223 12.94 11.20 9.02
CA ARG A 223 13.23 9.77 9.14
C ARG A 223 12.29 9.11 10.15
N LEU A 224 12.13 9.71 11.33
CA LEU A 224 11.29 9.16 12.39
C LEU A 224 9.81 9.09 11.99
N SER A 225 9.27 10.16 11.38
CA SER A 225 7.86 10.22 10.98
C SER A 225 7.55 9.22 9.87
N TYR A 226 8.42 9.08 8.87
CA TYR A 226 8.17 8.11 7.81
C TYR A 226 8.44 6.68 8.24
N PHE A 227 9.39 6.46 9.16
CA PHE A 227 9.61 5.16 9.76
C PHE A 227 8.37 4.69 10.54
N LEU A 228 7.82 5.51 11.45
CA LEU A 228 6.75 5.06 12.34
C LEU A 228 5.34 5.29 11.79
N TRP A 229 5.13 6.34 11.00
CA TRP A 229 3.80 6.77 10.54
C TRP A 229 3.62 6.76 9.02
N SER A 230 4.70 6.52 8.25
CA SER A 230 4.67 6.63 6.77
C SER A 230 4.07 7.96 6.29
N SER A 231 4.29 9.02 7.07
CA SER A 231 3.74 10.35 6.83
C SER A 231 4.72 11.42 7.33
N MET A 232 4.44 12.68 7.02
CA MET A 232 5.28 13.81 7.42
C MET A 232 5.29 14.01 8.95
N PRO A 233 6.30 14.73 9.49
CA PRO A 233 6.34 15.14 10.89
C PRO A 233 5.05 15.90 11.30
N ASP A 234 4.63 15.74 12.55
CA ASP A 234 3.61 16.62 13.13
C ASP A 234 4.24 17.91 13.65
N ASP A 235 3.40 18.88 14.05
CA ASP A 235 3.87 20.21 14.48
C ASP A 235 4.83 20.13 15.67
N ARG A 236 4.62 19.17 16.58
CA ARG A 236 5.54 18.91 17.70
C ARG A 236 6.90 18.44 17.20
N LEU A 237 6.94 17.49 16.29
CA LEU A 237 8.20 16.98 15.75
C LEU A 237 8.91 18.03 14.88
N PHE A 238 8.18 18.90 14.18
CA PHE A 238 8.74 20.09 13.52
C PHE A 238 9.35 21.08 14.51
N ALA A 239 8.69 21.35 15.64
CA ALA A 239 9.23 22.26 16.66
C ALA A 239 10.52 21.72 17.28
N LEU A 240 10.56 20.42 17.64
CA LEU A 240 11.77 19.75 18.17
C LEU A 240 12.90 19.63 17.13
N ALA A 241 12.55 19.61 15.85
CA ALA A 241 13.51 19.68 14.75
C ALA A 241 14.12 21.08 14.63
N ALA A 242 13.29 22.11 14.76
CA ALA A 242 13.68 23.51 14.61
C ALA A 242 14.70 23.96 15.67
N ASP A 243 14.51 23.55 16.92
CA ASP A 243 15.37 23.94 18.05
C ASP A 243 16.52 22.94 18.34
N GLY A 244 16.63 21.89 17.53
CA GLY A 244 17.64 20.83 17.68
C GLY A 244 17.41 19.89 18.87
N SER A 245 16.26 19.99 19.57
CA SER A 245 15.97 19.18 20.76
C SER A 245 15.87 17.69 20.48
N LEU A 246 15.58 17.25 19.23
CA LEU A 246 15.57 15.83 18.88
C LEU A 246 16.91 15.10 19.13
N SER A 247 18.03 15.83 19.10
CA SER A 247 19.35 15.27 19.36
C SER A 247 19.72 15.23 20.85
N LYS A 248 18.89 15.83 21.72
CA LYS A 248 19.14 15.83 23.16
C LYS A 248 18.83 14.45 23.76
N PRO A 249 19.58 14.01 24.80
CA PRO A 249 19.33 12.75 25.48
C PRO A 249 17.86 12.62 25.91
N GLY A 250 17.24 11.46 25.71
CA GLY A 250 15.88 11.20 26.16
C GLY A 250 14.75 11.65 25.22
N VAL A 251 14.95 12.72 24.42
CA VAL A 251 13.87 13.31 23.61
C VAL A 251 13.41 12.35 22.51
N MET A 252 14.34 11.76 21.76
CA MET A 252 14.02 10.76 20.73
C MET A 252 13.18 9.60 21.29
N GLN A 253 13.51 9.11 22.49
CA GLN A 253 12.81 7.98 23.12
C GLN A 253 11.41 8.37 23.61
N GLN A 254 11.22 9.62 24.03
CA GLN A 254 9.90 10.16 24.34
C GLN A 254 9.03 10.24 23.08
N GLU A 255 9.57 10.74 21.98
CA GLU A 255 8.84 10.82 20.70
C GLU A 255 8.51 9.43 20.15
N VAL A 256 9.43 8.47 20.19
CA VAL A 256 9.13 7.07 19.82
C VAL A 256 7.93 6.53 20.61
N ARG A 257 7.94 6.67 21.95
CA ARG A 257 6.84 6.16 22.78
C ARG A 257 5.51 6.84 22.47
N ARG A 258 5.51 8.15 22.23
CA ARG A 258 4.33 8.90 21.82
C ARG A 258 3.82 8.42 20.46
N MET A 259 4.71 8.32 19.48
CA MET A 259 4.36 8.00 18.11
C MET A 259 3.89 6.55 17.94
N LEU A 260 4.44 5.59 18.70
CA LEU A 260 3.98 4.20 18.68
C LEU A 260 2.55 4.05 19.27
N LYS A 261 2.14 4.92 20.19
CA LYS A 261 0.78 4.95 20.76
C LYS A 261 -0.24 5.69 19.89
N ASP A 262 0.23 6.51 18.96
CA ASP A 262 -0.63 7.26 18.04
C ASP A 262 -1.26 6.31 17.00
N PRO A 263 -2.55 6.46 16.63
CA PRO A 263 -3.19 5.64 15.61
C PRO A 263 -2.45 5.56 14.27
N LYS A 264 -1.66 6.58 13.91
CA LYS A 264 -0.80 6.57 12.71
C LYS A 264 0.25 5.45 12.73
N SER A 265 0.58 4.88 13.90
CA SER A 265 1.52 3.75 13.99
C SER A 265 1.00 2.47 13.32
N LYS A 266 -0.31 2.38 13.02
CA LYS A 266 -0.88 1.30 12.17
C LYS A 266 -0.17 1.22 10.82
N ALA A 267 0.44 2.32 10.35
CA ALA A 267 1.30 2.33 9.16
C ALA A 267 2.43 1.29 9.21
N LEU A 268 2.96 0.93 10.38
CA LEU A 268 3.94 -0.16 10.51
C LEU A 268 3.34 -1.51 10.13
N ALA A 269 2.09 -1.79 10.52
CA ALA A 269 1.40 -2.99 10.10
C ALA A 269 1.09 -2.96 8.57
N ASP A 270 0.60 -1.83 8.08
CA ASP A 270 0.25 -1.67 6.66
C ASP A 270 1.45 -1.76 5.72
N ASN A 271 2.60 -1.21 6.12
CA ASN A 271 3.77 -1.11 5.26
C ASN A 271 4.87 -2.08 5.65
N PHE A 272 5.38 -2.04 6.88
CA PHE A 272 6.50 -2.89 7.30
C PHE A 272 6.09 -4.36 7.39
N ALA A 273 5.07 -4.70 8.19
CA ALA A 273 4.65 -6.09 8.37
C ALA A 273 4.18 -6.73 7.06
N SER A 274 3.43 -5.99 6.24
CA SER A 274 2.99 -6.48 4.92
C SER A 274 4.14 -6.75 3.93
N GLN A 275 5.27 -6.03 4.05
CA GLN A 275 6.47 -6.29 3.24
C GLN A 275 7.29 -7.44 3.82
N TRP A 276 7.58 -7.37 5.12
CA TRP A 276 8.35 -8.38 5.85
C TRP A 276 7.73 -9.77 5.69
N LEU A 277 6.41 -9.89 5.87
CA LEU A 277 5.69 -11.15 5.82
C LEU A 277 5.15 -11.48 4.42
N THR A 278 5.58 -10.73 3.40
CA THR A 278 5.20 -10.93 1.98
C THR A 278 3.70 -10.94 1.70
N LEU A 279 2.88 -10.33 2.58
CA LEU A 279 1.41 -10.34 2.51
C LEU A 279 0.84 -9.72 1.24
N ARG A 280 1.57 -8.78 0.63
CA ARG A 280 1.17 -8.16 -0.64
C ARG A 280 1.00 -9.18 -1.77
N LYS A 281 1.67 -10.33 -1.69
CA LYS A 281 1.48 -11.42 -2.67
C LYS A 281 0.09 -12.05 -2.60
N LEU A 282 -0.62 -11.95 -1.47
CA LEU A 282 -1.96 -12.51 -1.37
C LEU A 282 -2.88 -11.95 -2.46
N SER A 283 -2.77 -10.67 -2.83
CA SER A 283 -3.63 -10.05 -3.85
C SER A 283 -3.61 -10.79 -5.18
N ILE A 284 -2.48 -11.40 -5.55
CA ILE A 284 -2.27 -12.10 -6.82
C ILE A 284 -2.25 -13.64 -6.70
N ILE A 285 -2.31 -14.19 -5.47
CA ILE A 285 -2.40 -15.64 -5.26
C ILE A 285 -3.87 -16.06 -5.33
N ASN A 286 -4.11 -17.11 -6.13
CA ASN A 286 -5.42 -17.72 -6.34
C ASN A 286 -5.31 -19.24 -6.13
N PRO A 287 -5.61 -19.75 -4.94
CA PRO A 287 -5.84 -21.18 -4.72
C PRO A 287 -6.88 -21.73 -5.70
N ASP A 288 -6.75 -22.99 -6.08
CA ASP A 288 -7.68 -23.64 -7.00
C ASP A 288 -9.12 -23.58 -6.41
N PRO A 289 -10.06 -22.88 -7.09
CA PRO A 289 -11.40 -22.67 -6.55
C PRO A 289 -12.23 -23.96 -6.47
N LYS A 290 -11.90 -25.00 -7.25
CA LYS A 290 -12.54 -26.32 -7.14
C LYS A 290 -12.07 -27.05 -5.89
N GLN A 291 -10.80 -26.90 -5.52
CA GLN A 291 -10.23 -27.57 -4.33
C GLN A 291 -10.46 -26.78 -3.05
N PHE A 292 -10.51 -25.45 -3.13
CA PHE A 292 -10.63 -24.54 -2.00
C PHE A 292 -11.80 -23.55 -2.19
N PRO A 293 -13.05 -24.03 -2.34
CA PRO A 293 -14.21 -23.16 -2.60
C PRO A 293 -14.51 -22.16 -1.47
N LYS A 294 -14.00 -22.42 -0.27
CA LYS A 294 -14.11 -21.51 0.89
C LYS A 294 -13.13 -20.34 0.85
N PHE A 295 -12.16 -20.35 -0.06
CA PHE A 295 -11.20 -19.24 -0.22
C PHE A 295 -11.83 -18.11 -1.01
N THR A 296 -12.58 -17.24 -0.32
CA THR A 296 -13.25 -16.09 -0.91
C THR A 296 -12.45 -14.80 -0.75
N ASN A 297 -12.85 -13.72 -1.43
CA ASN A 297 -12.23 -12.40 -1.25
C ASN A 297 -12.43 -11.86 0.17
N GLU A 298 -13.54 -12.20 0.82
CA GLU A 298 -13.82 -11.85 2.22
C GLU A 298 -12.85 -12.56 3.16
N LEU A 299 -12.64 -13.88 2.98
CA LEU A 299 -11.67 -14.63 3.78
C LEU A 299 -10.25 -14.10 3.57
N LYS A 300 -9.86 -13.86 2.30
CA LYS A 300 -8.55 -13.29 1.94
C LYS A 300 -8.31 -11.94 2.60
N SER A 301 -9.32 -11.06 2.57
CA SER A 301 -9.26 -9.76 3.26
C SER A 301 -9.14 -9.93 4.77
N ALA A 302 -9.86 -10.90 5.32
CA ALA A 302 -9.83 -11.18 6.75
C ALA A 302 -8.48 -11.72 7.24
N MET A 303 -7.81 -12.57 6.44
CA MET A 303 -6.46 -13.06 6.72
C MET A 303 -5.43 -11.92 6.79
N VAL A 304 -5.53 -10.94 5.89
CA VAL A 304 -4.63 -9.77 5.91
C VAL A 304 -4.89 -8.91 7.14
N GLU A 305 -6.15 -8.64 7.46
CA GLU A 305 -6.49 -7.80 8.61
C GLU A 305 -6.17 -8.49 9.95
N GLU A 306 -6.23 -9.82 10.04
CA GLU A 306 -5.71 -10.58 11.19
C GLU A 306 -4.24 -10.24 11.43
N THR A 307 -3.38 -10.41 10.42
CA THR A 307 -1.94 -10.19 10.57
C THR A 307 -1.65 -8.75 10.97
N LYS A 308 -2.33 -7.79 10.33
CA LYS A 308 -2.17 -6.37 10.64
C LYS A 308 -2.64 -6.03 12.06
N SER A 309 -3.79 -6.56 12.48
CA SER A 309 -4.35 -6.32 13.81
C SER A 309 -3.49 -6.95 14.91
N PHE A 310 -3.01 -8.18 14.68
CA PHE A 310 -2.07 -8.87 15.57
C PHE A 310 -0.76 -8.08 15.71
N PHE A 311 -0.17 -7.65 14.60
CA PHE A 311 1.04 -6.84 14.61
C PHE A 311 0.82 -5.51 15.36
N ASN A 312 -0.27 -4.80 15.04
CA ASN A 312 -0.60 -3.55 15.71
C ASN A 312 -0.80 -3.72 17.22
N ALA A 313 -1.36 -4.85 17.67
CA ALA A 313 -1.51 -5.15 19.09
C ALA A 313 -0.18 -5.40 19.80
N VAL A 314 0.82 -5.96 19.11
CA VAL A 314 2.19 -6.08 19.64
C VAL A 314 2.84 -4.70 19.77
N VAL A 315 2.68 -3.84 18.75
CA VAL A 315 3.25 -2.49 18.73
C VAL A 315 2.62 -1.58 19.78
N SER A 316 1.30 -1.38 19.72
CA SER A 316 0.56 -0.45 20.58
C SER A 316 0.55 -0.88 22.06
N GLY A 317 0.58 -2.18 22.32
CA GLY A 317 0.67 -2.76 23.65
C GLY A 317 2.09 -2.86 24.21
N ASP A 318 3.11 -2.39 23.47
CA ASP A 318 4.53 -2.59 23.76
C ASP A 318 4.83 -4.01 24.26
N ARG A 319 4.36 -4.99 23.48
CA ARG A 319 4.52 -6.40 23.82
C ARG A 319 5.90 -6.88 23.41
N SER A 320 6.23 -8.10 23.84
CA SER A 320 7.46 -8.75 23.41
C SER A 320 7.36 -9.05 21.91
N VAL A 321 8.42 -8.77 21.14
CA VAL A 321 8.50 -9.16 19.74
C VAL A 321 8.49 -10.68 19.57
N LEU A 322 8.78 -11.45 20.62
CA LEU A 322 8.69 -12.91 20.62
C LEU A 322 7.25 -13.41 20.49
N ASP A 323 6.24 -12.56 20.75
CA ASP A 323 4.85 -12.87 20.41
C ASP A 323 4.68 -13.13 18.91
N PHE A 324 5.53 -12.57 18.05
CA PHE A 324 5.50 -12.91 16.62
C PHE A 324 5.80 -14.40 16.38
N ILE A 325 6.60 -15.05 17.22
CA ILE A 325 6.85 -16.49 17.12
C ILE A 325 5.75 -17.30 17.79
N ASP A 326 5.44 -17.01 19.07
CA ASP A 326 4.57 -17.89 19.88
C ASP A 326 3.50 -17.13 20.68
N GLY A 327 3.02 -16.00 20.15
CA GLY A 327 1.92 -15.23 20.73
C GLY A 327 0.64 -16.07 20.85
N LYS A 328 0.05 -16.10 22.05
CA LYS A 328 -1.14 -16.92 22.38
C LYS A 328 -2.47 -16.19 22.17
N PHE A 329 -2.51 -15.25 21.23
CA PHE A 329 -3.71 -14.51 20.89
C PHE A 329 -3.67 -14.09 19.42
N THR A 330 -4.82 -13.76 18.86
CA THR A 330 -4.94 -13.15 17.54
C THR A 330 -6.21 -12.29 17.47
N TYR A 331 -6.47 -11.68 16.32
CA TYR A 331 -7.70 -10.94 16.02
C TYR A 331 -8.40 -11.58 14.83
N ILE A 332 -9.63 -12.05 15.03
CA ILE A 332 -10.41 -12.70 13.98
C ILE A 332 -11.84 -12.16 13.95
N ASN A 333 -12.48 -12.24 12.79
CA ASN A 333 -13.90 -12.04 12.60
C ASN A 333 -14.60 -13.38 12.29
N GLY A 334 -15.91 -13.38 12.02
CA GLY A 334 -16.70 -14.58 11.79
C GLY A 334 -16.15 -15.53 10.70
N PRO A 335 -15.91 -15.04 9.47
CA PRO A 335 -15.35 -15.88 8.40
C PRO A 335 -14.03 -16.56 8.76
N LEU A 336 -13.10 -15.81 9.38
CA LEU A 336 -11.80 -16.36 9.76
C LEU A 336 -11.90 -17.32 10.96
N ALA A 337 -12.81 -17.05 11.90
CA ALA A 337 -13.09 -17.94 13.01
C ALA A 337 -13.65 -19.30 12.56
N GLN A 338 -14.58 -19.28 11.59
CA GLN A 338 -15.08 -20.50 10.95
C GLN A 338 -13.94 -21.26 10.25
N HIS A 339 -13.08 -20.54 9.53
CA HIS A 339 -11.91 -21.14 8.86
C HIS A 339 -10.93 -21.77 9.85
N TYR A 340 -10.77 -21.17 11.03
CA TYR A 340 -9.86 -21.66 12.06
C TYR A 340 -10.47 -22.72 12.99
N GLY A 341 -11.79 -22.93 12.93
CA GLY A 341 -12.50 -23.78 13.89
C GLY A 341 -12.56 -23.19 15.30
N ILE A 342 -12.49 -21.86 15.44
CA ILE A 342 -12.58 -21.16 16.72
C ILE A 342 -14.06 -20.76 16.95
N PRO A 343 -14.73 -21.29 17.98
CA PRO A 343 -16.15 -21.01 18.22
C PRO A 343 -16.37 -19.59 18.76
N ASN A 344 -17.64 -19.18 18.83
CA ASN A 344 -18.11 -17.97 19.53
C ASN A 344 -17.63 -16.61 18.97
N VAL A 345 -17.15 -16.56 17.73
CA VAL A 345 -16.89 -15.31 16.99
C VAL A 345 -17.76 -15.26 15.74
N VAL A 346 -18.58 -14.22 15.63
CA VAL A 346 -19.54 -14.03 14.54
C VAL A 346 -19.53 -12.58 14.06
N GLY A 347 -19.99 -12.37 12.83
CA GLY A 347 -20.09 -11.04 12.21
C GLY A 347 -18.77 -10.54 11.62
N PRO A 348 -18.78 -9.33 11.02
CA PRO A 348 -17.64 -8.78 10.29
C PRO A 348 -16.54 -8.20 11.21
N GLU A 349 -16.87 -7.91 12.46
CA GLU A 349 -15.98 -7.23 13.41
C GLU A 349 -14.84 -8.12 13.90
N PHE A 350 -13.63 -7.55 13.95
CA PHE A 350 -12.44 -8.21 14.47
C PHE A 350 -12.40 -8.17 15.99
N ARG A 351 -12.21 -9.33 16.61
CA ARG A 351 -12.16 -9.49 18.06
C ARG A 351 -10.87 -10.18 18.46
N LYS A 352 -10.26 -9.69 19.56
CA LYS A 352 -9.14 -10.39 20.17
C LYS A 352 -9.61 -11.71 20.77
N VAL A 353 -8.96 -12.81 20.42
CA VAL A 353 -9.24 -14.14 20.97
C VAL A 353 -7.99 -14.79 21.54
N SER A 354 -8.18 -15.71 22.48
CA SER A 354 -7.12 -16.58 22.99
C SER A 354 -6.83 -17.70 21.99
N LEU A 355 -5.56 -18.05 21.83
CA LEU A 355 -5.10 -19.23 21.07
C LEU A 355 -4.59 -20.35 22.00
N VAL A 356 -4.69 -20.17 23.32
CA VAL A 356 -4.32 -21.19 24.30
C VAL A 356 -5.16 -22.46 24.08
N GLY A 357 -4.50 -23.62 24.08
CA GLY A 357 -5.16 -24.91 23.80
C GLY A 357 -5.41 -25.19 22.31
N THR A 358 -4.95 -24.30 21.42
CA THR A 358 -4.98 -24.53 19.96
C THR A 358 -3.57 -24.77 19.42
N GLU A 359 -3.48 -25.29 18.20
CA GLU A 359 -2.22 -25.49 17.49
C GLU A 359 -1.68 -24.20 16.85
N ARG A 360 -2.44 -23.11 16.95
CA ARG A 360 -2.08 -21.79 16.43
C ARG A 360 -1.32 -20.99 17.48
N GLY A 361 -0.37 -20.19 17.00
CA GLY A 361 0.44 -19.26 17.77
C GLY A 361 1.35 -18.45 16.86
N GLY A 362 1.48 -17.16 17.13
CA GLY A 362 2.31 -16.24 16.35
C GLY A 362 1.96 -16.18 14.85
N ILE A 363 2.82 -15.54 14.08
CA ILE A 363 2.62 -15.29 12.64
C ILE A 363 2.78 -16.54 11.78
N LEU A 364 3.57 -17.54 12.23
CA LEU A 364 3.86 -18.75 11.46
C LEU A 364 2.60 -19.60 11.18
N THR A 365 1.56 -19.43 12.00
CA THR A 365 0.33 -20.22 11.92
C THR A 365 -0.87 -19.42 11.40
N GLN A 366 -0.66 -18.18 10.97
CA GLN A 366 -1.70 -17.37 10.35
C GLN A 366 -1.90 -17.81 8.90
N ALA A 367 -3.16 -17.90 8.48
CA ALA A 367 -3.52 -18.34 7.14
C ALA A 367 -2.97 -17.44 6.03
N SER A 368 -2.77 -16.15 6.31
CA SER A 368 -2.10 -15.23 5.37
C SER A 368 -0.70 -15.74 4.99
N VAL A 369 0.12 -16.08 6.00
CA VAL A 369 1.49 -16.60 5.84
C VAL A 369 1.47 -17.99 5.21
N LEU A 370 0.60 -18.87 5.68
CA LEU A 370 0.48 -20.25 5.17
C LEU A 370 0.05 -20.29 3.70
N THR A 371 -0.76 -19.32 3.27
CA THR A 371 -1.20 -19.17 1.87
C THR A 371 -0.09 -18.60 0.97
N VAL A 372 0.60 -17.53 1.38
CA VAL A 372 1.69 -16.97 0.55
C VAL A 372 2.89 -17.90 0.37
N THR A 373 2.98 -18.93 1.21
CA THR A 373 4.03 -19.95 1.19
C THR A 373 3.58 -21.27 0.59
N SER A 374 2.42 -21.32 -0.08
CA SER A 374 1.88 -22.53 -0.73
C SER A 374 1.78 -22.37 -2.26
N ASN A 375 1.40 -23.46 -2.95
CA ASN A 375 1.01 -23.43 -4.36
C ASN A 375 -0.52 -23.36 -4.47
N PRO A 376 -1.09 -23.04 -5.66
CA PRO A 376 -2.53 -22.98 -5.85
C PRO A 376 -3.28 -24.27 -5.46
N THR A 377 -2.67 -25.44 -5.70
CA THR A 377 -3.33 -26.75 -5.54
C THR A 377 -2.86 -27.53 -4.31
N ARG A 378 -1.73 -27.14 -3.69
CA ARG A 378 -1.05 -27.93 -2.65
C ARG A 378 -0.13 -27.10 -1.76
N THR A 379 0.26 -27.67 -0.63
CA THR A 379 1.25 -27.08 0.27
C THR A 379 2.64 -27.11 -0.37
N SER A 380 3.57 -26.36 0.19
CA SER A 380 4.98 -26.42 -0.22
C SER A 380 5.88 -26.33 1.00
N PRO A 381 6.32 -27.47 1.58
CA PRO A 381 7.28 -27.49 2.69
C PRO A 381 8.54 -26.69 2.38
N THR A 382 9.04 -26.80 1.15
CA THR A 382 10.18 -26.02 0.66
C THR A 382 9.93 -24.51 0.73
N LYS A 383 8.80 -23.99 0.21
CA LYS A 383 8.51 -22.54 0.27
C LYS A 383 8.26 -22.08 1.71
N ARG A 384 7.56 -22.87 2.53
CA ARG A 384 7.32 -22.60 3.96
C ARG A 384 8.62 -22.52 4.75
N GLY A 385 9.47 -23.53 4.61
CA GLY A 385 10.78 -23.57 5.23
C GLY A 385 11.68 -22.43 4.78
N ARG A 386 11.68 -22.12 3.47
CA ARG A 386 12.44 -20.99 2.92
C ARG A 386 12.03 -19.70 3.59
N TRP A 387 10.73 -19.49 3.69
CA TRP A 387 10.14 -18.31 4.29
C TRP A 387 10.53 -18.19 5.78
N VAL A 388 10.56 -19.29 6.54
CA VAL A 388 11.06 -19.29 7.92
C VAL A 388 12.53 -18.90 7.96
N LEU A 389 13.38 -19.50 7.14
CA LEU A 389 14.81 -19.15 7.10
C LEU A 389 15.03 -17.66 6.72
N GLU A 390 14.31 -17.17 5.71
CA GLU A 390 14.50 -15.84 5.13
C GLU A 390 13.85 -14.70 5.94
N GLN A 391 12.63 -14.90 6.45
CA GLN A 391 11.87 -13.88 7.15
C GLN A 391 11.97 -13.97 8.67
N ILE A 392 12.19 -15.16 9.22
CA ILE A 392 12.24 -15.36 10.69
C ILE A 392 13.70 -15.45 11.16
N LEU A 393 14.52 -16.27 10.52
CA LEU A 393 15.89 -16.52 10.99
C LEU A 393 16.95 -15.64 10.31
N GLY A 394 16.64 -14.97 9.20
CA GLY A 394 17.62 -14.12 8.50
C GLY A 394 18.78 -14.91 7.88
N THR A 395 18.56 -16.19 7.57
CA THR A 395 19.55 -17.12 7.00
C THR A 395 19.03 -17.70 5.67
N PRO A 396 18.74 -16.85 4.66
CA PRO A 396 18.14 -17.32 3.42
C PRO A 396 18.98 -18.43 2.78
N PRO A 397 18.35 -19.48 2.23
CA PRO A 397 19.08 -20.49 1.47
C PRO A 397 19.71 -19.86 0.21
N PRO A 398 20.80 -20.44 -0.33
CA PRO A 398 21.37 -19.98 -1.59
C PRO A 398 20.35 -20.13 -2.74
N PRO A 399 20.52 -19.38 -3.85
CA PRO A 399 19.66 -19.55 -5.02
C PRO A 399 19.73 -20.99 -5.56
N PRO A 400 18.65 -21.49 -6.18
CA PRO A 400 18.64 -22.83 -6.75
C PRO A 400 19.72 -22.96 -7.85
N PRO A 401 20.33 -24.14 -8.01
CA PRO A 401 21.27 -24.38 -9.11
C PRO A 401 20.61 -24.17 -10.49
N PRO A 402 21.34 -23.70 -11.51
CA PRO A 402 20.82 -23.59 -12.87
C PRO A 402 20.33 -24.95 -13.41
N GLY A 403 19.23 -24.96 -14.17
CA GLY A 403 18.76 -26.15 -14.88
C GLY A 403 18.04 -27.21 -14.03
N VAL A 404 17.67 -26.91 -12.78
CA VAL A 404 16.89 -27.83 -11.94
C VAL A 404 15.39 -27.63 -12.19
N ASP A 405 14.70 -28.69 -12.63
CA ASP A 405 13.26 -28.67 -12.80
C ASP A 405 12.53 -28.46 -11.47
N VAL A 406 11.58 -27.53 -11.47
CA VAL A 406 10.63 -27.38 -10.37
C VAL A 406 9.69 -28.57 -10.42
N LEU A 407 9.49 -29.26 -9.29
CA LEU A 407 8.49 -30.32 -9.18
C LEU A 407 7.16 -29.81 -9.74
N ALA A 408 6.67 -30.46 -10.80
CA ALA A 408 5.46 -30.08 -11.50
C ALA A 408 4.28 -29.92 -10.51
N ASP A 409 3.35 -29.00 -10.82
CA ASP A 409 2.19 -28.71 -9.97
C ASP A 409 1.08 -29.75 -10.16
N GLU A 410 1.48 -31.02 -10.13
CA GLU A 410 0.62 -32.17 -10.35
C GLU A 410 -0.06 -32.61 -9.04
N GLY A 411 -1.25 -32.04 -8.79
CA GLY A 411 -2.25 -32.57 -7.85
C GLY A 411 -1.80 -32.82 -6.40
N LYS A 412 -2.70 -33.41 -5.60
CA LYS A 412 -2.42 -33.79 -4.20
C LYS A 412 -1.64 -35.12 -4.09
N THR A 413 -1.72 -35.95 -5.13
CA THR A 413 -1.10 -37.28 -5.23
C THR A 413 -0.79 -37.58 -6.69
N VAL A 414 0.42 -38.07 -6.97
CA VAL A 414 0.77 -38.76 -8.23
C VAL A 414 1.49 -40.02 -7.78
N ASP A 415 1.09 -41.17 -8.30
CA ASP A 415 1.62 -42.49 -7.95
C ASP A 415 1.41 -42.96 -6.50
N GLY A 416 0.32 -42.53 -5.84
CA GLY A 416 -0.03 -42.99 -4.49
C GLY A 416 0.89 -42.52 -3.35
N LYS A 417 1.86 -41.66 -3.65
CA LYS A 417 2.81 -41.08 -2.66
C LYS A 417 2.34 -39.72 -2.15
N THR A 418 2.55 -39.47 -0.87
CA THR A 418 2.44 -38.15 -0.24
C THR A 418 3.45 -37.16 -0.81
N LEU A 419 3.18 -35.86 -0.65
CA LEU A 419 4.15 -34.82 -1.00
C LEU A 419 5.49 -35.01 -0.29
N ARG A 420 5.45 -35.44 0.98
CA ARG A 420 6.64 -35.71 1.78
C ARG A 420 7.51 -36.79 1.17
N GLU A 421 6.93 -37.93 0.80
CA GLU A 421 7.67 -39.04 0.16
C GLU A 421 8.31 -38.61 -1.16
N LYS A 422 7.60 -37.81 -1.97
CA LYS A 422 8.18 -37.21 -3.19
C LYS A 422 9.36 -36.29 -2.87
N MET A 423 9.26 -35.46 -1.83
CA MET A 423 10.37 -34.59 -1.43
C MET A 423 11.57 -35.38 -0.90
N ILE A 424 11.34 -36.43 -0.11
CA ILE A 424 12.40 -37.32 0.37
C ILE A 424 13.13 -37.95 -0.82
N ALA A 425 12.39 -38.46 -1.82
CA ALA A 425 12.98 -39.01 -3.04
C ALA A 425 13.75 -37.94 -3.85
N HIS A 426 13.19 -36.74 -3.99
CA HIS A 426 13.85 -35.62 -4.68
C HIS A 426 15.16 -35.20 -4.00
N ARG A 427 15.19 -35.22 -2.66
CA ARG A 427 16.34 -34.87 -1.83
C ARG A 427 17.41 -35.94 -1.72
N ALA A 428 17.20 -37.15 -2.25
CA ALA A 428 18.22 -38.19 -2.26
C ALA A 428 19.45 -37.80 -3.11
N LYS A 429 19.30 -36.81 -4.01
CA LYS A 429 20.40 -36.23 -4.79
C LYS A 429 21.28 -35.31 -3.92
N PRO A 430 22.61 -35.52 -3.86
CA PRO A 430 23.52 -34.73 -3.04
C PRO A 430 23.43 -33.21 -3.29
N GLU A 431 23.22 -32.80 -4.54
CA GLU A 431 23.14 -31.38 -4.92
C GLU A 431 21.91 -30.70 -4.29
N CYS A 432 20.81 -31.43 -4.15
CA CYS A 432 19.55 -30.94 -3.59
C CYS A 432 19.54 -31.01 -2.05
N ALA A 433 20.17 -32.04 -1.46
CA ALA A 433 20.20 -32.27 -0.01
C ALA A 433 20.88 -31.13 0.76
N SER A 434 21.91 -30.52 0.17
CA SER A 434 22.71 -29.43 0.77
C SER A 434 21.86 -28.26 1.29
N CYS A 435 20.81 -27.90 0.55
CA CYS A 435 19.93 -26.78 0.87
C CYS A 435 18.63 -27.25 1.51
N HIS A 436 18.02 -28.32 1.00
CA HIS A 436 16.73 -28.80 1.49
C HIS A 436 16.80 -29.39 2.91
N SER A 437 17.97 -29.87 3.36
CA SER A 437 18.18 -30.36 4.73
C SER A 437 17.94 -29.31 5.82
N LYS A 438 18.12 -28.03 5.50
CA LYS A 438 17.89 -26.92 6.44
C LYS A 438 16.47 -26.39 6.38
N MET A 439 15.83 -26.52 5.21
CA MET A 439 14.62 -25.80 4.87
C MET A 439 13.37 -26.66 5.01
N ASP A 440 13.34 -27.81 4.34
CA ASP A 440 12.16 -28.66 4.28
C ASP A 440 11.71 -29.17 5.65
N PRO A 441 12.60 -29.53 6.62
CA PRO A 441 12.15 -29.88 7.96
C PRO A 441 11.27 -28.82 8.62
N LEU A 442 11.66 -27.53 8.50
CA LEU A 442 10.87 -26.41 9.03
C LEU A 442 9.50 -26.32 8.36
N GLY A 443 9.45 -26.56 7.05
CA GLY A 443 8.20 -26.64 6.29
C GLY A 443 7.32 -27.81 6.69
N PHE A 444 7.90 -28.99 6.92
CA PHE A 444 7.18 -30.18 7.35
C PHE A 444 6.45 -29.97 8.69
N GLY A 445 7.06 -29.21 9.61
CA GLY A 445 6.41 -28.80 10.85
C GLY A 445 5.08 -28.06 10.69
N LEU A 446 4.81 -27.51 9.51
CA LEU A 446 3.58 -26.76 9.22
C LEU A 446 2.58 -27.56 8.37
N GLU A 447 2.85 -28.82 8.04
CA GLU A 447 2.02 -29.59 7.10
C GLU A 447 0.64 -29.97 7.65
N ASN A 448 0.41 -29.81 8.97
CA ASN A 448 -0.95 -29.84 9.53
C ASN A 448 -1.82 -28.66 9.10
N PHE A 449 -1.26 -27.67 8.39
CA PHE A 449 -2.03 -26.63 7.73
C PHE A 449 -2.09 -26.86 6.23
N ASP A 450 -3.30 -26.84 5.69
CA ASP A 450 -3.56 -26.90 4.25
C ASP A 450 -3.06 -25.63 3.50
N PRO A 451 -3.18 -25.56 2.16
CA PRO A 451 -2.68 -24.42 1.38
C PRO A 451 -3.30 -23.07 1.72
N ILE A 452 -4.50 -23.05 2.31
CA ILE A 452 -5.18 -21.82 2.74
C ILE A 452 -5.14 -21.63 4.26
N GLY A 453 -4.32 -22.42 4.97
CA GLY A 453 -4.10 -22.32 6.40
C GLY A 453 -5.18 -22.95 7.28
N GLY A 454 -6.07 -23.78 6.72
CA GLY A 454 -7.01 -24.63 7.46
C GLY A 454 -6.29 -25.81 8.13
N TRP A 455 -6.78 -26.27 9.27
CA TRP A 455 -6.19 -27.42 9.98
C TRP A 455 -6.57 -28.74 9.32
N ARG A 456 -5.62 -29.68 9.23
CA ARG A 456 -5.83 -31.03 8.68
C ARG A 456 -4.98 -32.08 9.40
N THR A 457 -5.52 -33.29 9.46
CA THR A 457 -4.83 -34.50 9.95
C THR A 457 -4.58 -35.53 8.85
N THR A 458 -5.23 -35.37 7.69
CA THR A 458 -5.08 -36.22 6.52
C THR A 458 -4.90 -35.42 5.23
N GLU A 459 -4.24 -36.02 4.25
CA GLU A 459 -4.05 -35.54 2.87
C GLU A 459 -4.30 -36.71 1.92
N SER A 460 -5.30 -36.59 1.03
CA SER A 460 -5.68 -37.68 0.11
C SER A 460 -5.82 -39.03 0.84
N GLU A 461 -6.55 -39.03 1.96
CA GLU A 461 -6.81 -40.18 2.84
C GLU A 461 -5.59 -40.70 3.63
N LEU A 462 -4.39 -40.20 3.36
CA LEU A 462 -3.17 -40.54 4.11
C LEU A 462 -3.01 -39.63 5.32
N LYS A 463 -2.49 -40.17 6.43
CA LYS A 463 -2.20 -39.39 7.64
C LYS A 463 -1.08 -38.38 7.36
N VAL A 464 -1.26 -37.13 7.80
CA VAL A 464 -0.21 -36.10 7.71
C VAL A 464 0.92 -36.43 8.67
N ASP A 465 2.15 -36.48 8.14
CA ASP A 465 3.38 -36.51 8.92
C ASP A 465 4.02 -35.11 8.95
N ALA A 466 3.84 -34.42 10.07
CA ALA A 466 4.42 -33.10 10.33
C ALA A 466 5.73 -33.16 11.14
N SER A 467 6.43 -34.30 11.15
CA SER A 467 7.73 -34.42 11.80
C SER A 467 8.85 -33.80 10.96
N GLY A 468 9.80 -33.16 11.65
CA GLY A 468 11.01 -32.59 11.08
C GLY A 468 12.25 -33.00 11.87
N GLU A 469 13.37 -33.13 11.16
CA GLU A 469 14.69 -33.37 11.72
C GLU A 469 15.67 -32.36 11.11
N LEU A 470 16.29 -31.55 11.97
CA LEU A 470 17.29 -30.56 11.57
C LEU A 470 18.67 -31.21 11.35
N PRO A 471 19.61 -30.53 10.66
CA PRO A 471 20.95 -31.09 10.39
C PRO A 471 21.78 -31.44 11.63
N ASP A 472 21.46 -30.87 12.78
CA ASP A 472 22.09 -31.16 14.07
C ASP A 472 21.48 -32.39 14.77
N GLY A 473 20.51 -33.06 14.14
CA GLY A 473 19.78 -34.20 14.69
C GLY A 473 18.58 -33.82 15.57
N THR A 474 18.29 -32.52 15.75
CA THR A 474 17.14 -32.09 16.54
C THR A 474 15.83 -32.50 15.86
N LYS A 475 15.02 -33.30 16.55
CA LYS A 475 13.70 -33.76 16.10
C LYS A 475 12.58 -32.95 16.71
N PHE A 476 11.52 -32.71 15.93
CA PHE A 476 10.29 -32.06 16.39
C PHE A 476 9.09 -32.54 15.58
N THR A 477 7.89 -32.34 16.09
CA THR A 477 6.63 -32.71 15.43
C THR A 477 5.61 -31.59 15.54
N GLY A 478 5.13 -31.16 14.37
CA GLY A 478 4.05 -30.19 14.25
C GLY A 478 4.42 -28.74 14.60
N PRO A 479 3.45 -27.83 14.47
CA PRO A 479 3.71 -26.39 14.54
C PRO A 479 4.05 -25.94 15.95
N THR A 480 3.49 -26.59 16.97
CA THR A 480 3.73 -26.25 18.37
C THR A 480 5.19 -26.51 18.78
N GLN A 481 5.75 -27.67 18.44
CA GLN A 481 7.17 -27.94 18.72
C GLN A 481 8.11 -27.14 17.82
N LEU A 482 7.71 -26.84 16.57
CA LEU A 482 8.47 -25.94 15.70
C LEU A 482 8.61 -24.53 16.32
N ARG A 483 7.51 -23.95 16.83
CA ARG A 483 7.58 -22.65 17.52
C ARG A 483 8.45 -22.72 18.77
N ALA A 484 8.34 -23.80 19.56
CA ALA A 484 9.19 -24.01 20.72
C ALA A 484 10.68 -24.11 20.35
N LEU A 485 11.00 -24.72 19.20
CA LEU A 485 12.36 -24.76 18.66
C LEU A 485 12.86 -23.36 18.28
N LEU A 486 12.06 -22.58 17.54
CA LEU A 486 12.41 -21.19 17.20
C LEU A 486 12.58 -20.31 18.44
N MET A 487 11.83 -20.56 19.50
CA MET A 487 11.96 -19.85 20.77
C MET A 487 13.26 -20.18 21.53
N LYS A 488 13.89 -21.34 21.28
CA LYS A 488 15.23 -21.64 21.82
C LYS A 488 16.29 -20.73 21.18
N ASP A 489 16.12 -20.37 19.91
CA ASP A 489 16.99 -19.45 19.17
C ASP A 489 16.36 -18.06 18.96
N LYS A 490 15.65 -17.59 19.98
CA LYS A 490 14.93 -16.30 19.96
C LYS A 490 15.83 -15.10 19.65
N ASP A 491 17.12 -15.17 20.01
CA ASP A 491 18.06 -14.08 19.76
C ASP A 491 18.42 -13.98 18.28
N GLN A 492 18.51 -15.09 17.55
CA GLN A 492 18.65 -15.08 16.10
C GLN A 492 17.41 -14.49 15.41
N PHE A 493 16.21 -14.82 15.89
CA PHE A 493 14.98 -14.17 15.42
C PHE A 493 15.01 -12.66 15.64
N VAL A 494 15.41 -12.21 16.83
CA VAL A 494 15.47 -10.78 17.16
C VAL A 494 16.53 -10.07 16.33
N LYS A 495 17.66 -10.73 16.04
CA LYS A 495 18.68 -10.22 15.12
C LYS A 495 18.12 -10.04 13.70
N SER A 496 17.43 -11.06 13.17
CA SER A 496 16.77 -10.97 11.86
C SER A 496 15.75 -9.85 11.82
N LEU A 497 14.87 -9.76 12.82
CA LEU A 497 13.87 -8.70 12.93
C LEU A 497 14.52 -7.31 13.03
N SER A 498 15.64 -7.19 13.75
CA SER A 498 16.42 -5.95 13.84
C SER A 498 16.95 -5.51 12.49
N GLU A 499 17.46 -6.44 11.68
CA GLU A 499 17.93 -6.17 10.32
C GLU A 499 16.78 -5.72 9.39
N LYS A 500 15.64 -6.43 9.42
CA LYS A 500 14.47 -6.08 8.61
C LYS A 500 13.92 -4.71 8.99
N LEU A 501 13.81 -4.42 10.28
CA LEU A 501 13.29 -3.15 10.77
C LEU A 501 14.25 -1.99 10.48
N LEU A 502 15.57 -2.20 10.63
CA LEU A 502 16.57 -1.21 10.25
C LEU A 502 16.53 -0.93 8.75
N THR A 503 16.44 -1.97 7.91
CA THR A 503 16.28 -1.82 6.45
C THR A 503 15.07 -0.95 6.11
N TYR A 504 13.94 -1.20 6.75
CA TYR A 504 12.71 -0.41 6.56
C TYR A 504 12.87 1.03 7.05
N ALA A 505 13.48 1.24 8.22
CA ALA A 505 13.72 2.56 8.79
C ALA A 505 14.64 3.43 7.92
N LEU A 506 15.64 2.82 7.28
CA LEU A 506 16.60 3.50 6.41
C LEU A 506 16.12 3.66 4.97
N GLY A 507 15.15 2.85 4.52
CA GLY A 507 14.71 2.82 3.12
C GLY A 507 15.76 2.28 2.15
N ARG A 508 16.76 1.54 2.66
CA ARG A 508 17.83 0.87 1.89
C ARG A 508 18.23 -0.42 2.58
N GLY A 509 18.81 -1.36 1.83
CA GLY A 509 19.43 -2.55 2.41
C GLY A 509 20.55 -2.19 3.39
N VAL A 510 20.74 -3.03 4.41
CA VAL A 510 21.92 -2.98 5.28
C VAL A 510 23.17 -3.38 4.51
N ASP A 511 24.31 -2.79 4.84
CA ASP A 511 25.61 -3.18 4.29
C ASP A 511 26.55 -3.73 5.36
N PHE A 512 27.81 -4.00 4.98
CA PHE A 512 28.80 -4.55 5.89
C PHE A 512 29.02 -3.67 7.13
N ALA A 513 28.98 -2.33 6.99
CA ALA A 513 29.18 -1.41 8.11
C ALA A 513 28.00 -1.39 9.08
N ASP A 514 26.81 -1.79 8.62
CA ASP A 514 25.61 -1.85 9.46
C ASP A 514 25.56 -3.11 10.35
N LYS A 515 26.34 -4.17 10.05
CA LYS A 515 26.26 -5.46 10.77
C LYS A 515 26.46 -5.35 12.28
N CYS A 516 27.48 -4.62 12.73
CA CYS A 516 27.73 -4.39 14.16
C CYS A 516 26.58 -3.61 14.83
N HIS A 517 25.90 -2.75 14.07
CA HIS A 517 24.74 -2.02 14.58
C HIS A 517 23.52 -2.94 14.70
N VAL A 518 23.29 -3.86 13.76
CA VAL A 518 22.23 -4.89 13.87
C VAL A 518 22.45 -5.73 15.13
N ASP A 519 23.67 -6.19 15.39
CA ASP A 519 24.01 -6.95 16.60
C ASP A 519 23.73 -6.14 17.88
N THR A 520 24.14 -4.87 17.88
CA THR A 520 23.90 -3.97 19.02
C THR A 520 22.40 -3.76 19.27
N ILE A 521 21.60 -3.57 18.20
CA ILE A 521 20.15 -3.39 18.28
C ILE A 521 19.50 -4.64 18.88
N ALA A 522 19.88 -5.82 18.41
CA ALA A 522 19.35 -7.08 18.92
C ALA A 522 19.68 -7.29 20.41
N GLN A 523 20.92 -7.03 20.81
CA GLN A 523 21.36 -7.13 22.20
C GLN A 523 20.62 -6.15 23.13
N GLN A 524 20.42 -4.90 22.70
CA GLN A 524 19.67 -3.90 23.47
C GLN A 524 18.20 -4.29 23.63
N THR A 525 17.62 -4.86 22.57
CA THR A 525 16.25 -5.40 22.58
C THR A 525 16.12 -6.54 23.58
N ALA A 526 17.05 -7.50 23.56
CA ALA A 526 17.07 -8.63 24.49
C ALA A 526 17.22 -8.18 25.96
N LYS A 527 18.16 -7.27 26.25
CA LYS A 527 18.36 -6.68 27.59
C LYS A 527 17.12 -5.96 28.12
N SER A 528 16.24 -5.50 27.24
CA SER A 528 15.03 -4.76 27.57
C SER A 528 13.78 -5.66 27.53
N GLY A 529 13.92 -6.96 27.74
CA GLY A 529 12.80 -7.90 27.77
C GLY A 529 12.10 -8.08 26.42
N TYR A 530 12.82 -7.88 25.32
CA TYR A 530 12.34 -8.06 23.94
C TYR A 530 11.17 -7.15 23.55
N LYS A 531 11.01 -6.01 24.21
CA LYS A 531 9.94 -5.05 23.95
C LYS A 531 10.03 -4.44 22.55
N PHE A 532 8.90 -4.29 21.87
CA PHE A 532 8.87 -3.64 20.55
C PHE A 532 9.38 -2.19 20.63
N SER A 533 9.02 -1.44 21.66
CA SER A 533 9.52 -0.08 21.85
C SER A 533 11.03 -0.04 22.07
N ALA A 534 11.62 -1.05 22.72
CA ALA A 534 13.07 -1.15 22.91
C ALA A 534 13.79 -1.39 21.58
N LEU A 535 13.24 -2.26 20.72
CA LEU A 535 13.74 -2.49 19.37
C LEU A 535 13.74 -1.19 18.54
N VAL A 536 12.61 -0.47 18.53
CA VAL A 536 12.51 0.82 17.82
C VAL A 536 13.48 1.84 18.40
N ASN A 537 13.58 1.94 19.73
CA ASN A 537 14.51 2.85 20.39
C ASN A 537 15.97 2.55 20.03
N ALA A 538 16.35 1.28 19.95
CA ALA A 538 17.70 0.87 19.56
C ALA A 538 17.99 1.25 18.09
N VAL A 539 17.01 1.07 17.19
CA VAL A 539 17.11 1.50 15.77
C VAL A 539 17.33 3.00 15.66
N VAL A 540 16.46 3.82 16.26
CA VAL A 540 16.53 5.29 16.08
C VAL A 540 17.74 5.93 16.76
N ASN A 541 18.33 5.24 17.75
CA ASN A 541 19.56 5.68 18.42
C ASN A 541 20.83 5.14 17.76
N SER A 542 20.73 4.32 16.72
CA SER A 542 21.87 3.79 15.99
C SER A 542 22.52 4.84 15.08
N ASP A 543 23.81 4.67 14.80
CA ASP A 543 24.52 5.55 13.87
C ASP A 543 23.95 5.50 12.45
N PRO A 544 23.57 4.34 11.86
CA PRO A 544 22.94 4.30 10.54
C PRO A 544 21.67 5.15 10.44
N PHE A 545 20.91 5.26 11.54
CA PHE A 545 19.70 6.07 11.58
C PHE A 545 19.98 7.57 11.79
N LYS A 546 20.96 7.92 12.64
CA LYS A 546 21.27 9.32 13.00
C LYS A 546 22.29 10.00 12.08
N LYS A 547 23.03 9.20 11.32
CA LYS A 547 24.12 9.68 10.47
C LYS A 547 23.86 9.29 9.03
N ARG A 548 24.47 10.06 8.13
CA ARG A 548 24.53 9.75 6.71
C ARG A 548 25.99 9.60 6.29
N ARG A 549 26.25 8.57 5.49
CA ARG A 549 27.51 8.36 4.76
C ARG A 549 27.18 8.33 3.28
N THR A 550 27.90 9.10 2.50
CA THR A 550 27.98 8.93 1.05
C THR A 550 28.72 7.63 0.75
N LYS A 551 28.26 6.93 -0.29
CA LYS A 551 29.03 5.88 -0.94
C LYS A 551 29.73 6.47 -2.15
#